data_AF-A0A6A6ZTG7-F1
#
_entry.id   AF-A0A6A6ZTG7-F1
#
_cell.length_a   1.000
_cell.length_b   1.000
_cell.length_c   1.000
_cell.angle_alpha   90.00
_cell.angle_beta   90.00
_cell.angle_gamma   90.00
#
_symmetry.space_group_name_H-M   'P 1'
#
loop_
_entity.id
_entity.type
_entity.pdbx_description
1 polymer ?
#
loop_
_entity_poly.entity_id
_entity_poly.type
_entity_poly.pdbx_seq_one_letter_code
_entity_poly.pdbx_strand_id
1 'polypeptide(L)'
;MVFSLFEDFEIVPHANPNGDAVHFSPETNTVIAHCNMGGKINAASEMGAKLVASELTEWRTEGILFVRMTPDGRQVVEVREFVDSAKAEELQRVLGEGIMRD
;
A
#
# COMPACT_ATOMS: atom_id res chain seq x y z
N MET A 1 3.96 0.81 13.23
CA MET A 1 4.28 0.83 11.78
C MET A 1 3.64 -0.36 11.10
N VAL A 2 2.79 -0.12 10.11
CA VAL A 2 2.09 -1.14 9.32
C VAL A 2 3.03 -2.21 8.73
N PHE A 3 4.29 -1.86 8.43
CA PHE A 3 5.25 -2.79 7.84
C PHE A 3 5.65 -3.97 8.75
N SER A 4 5.52 -3.85 10.08
CA SER A 4 5.80 -4.99 10.98
C SER A 4 4.67 -6.04 10.97
N LEU A 5 3.52 -5.70 10.39
CA LEU A 5 2.39 -6.60 10.21
C LEU A 5 2.69 -7.70 9.19
N PHE A 6 3.61 -7.43 8.28
CA PHE A 6 3.90 -8.23 7.11
C PHE A 6 5.29 -8.87 7.21
N GLU A 7 5.43 -10.12 6.78
CA GLU A 7 6.72 -10.79 6.61
C GLU A 7 7.37 -10.33 5.30
N ASP A 8 6.55 -10.18 4.28
CA ASP A 8 6.85 -9.52 3.01
C ASP A 8 5.74 -8.51 2.70
N PHE A 9 6.12 -7.33 2.25
CA PHE A 9 5.17 -6.33 1.78
C PHE A 9 5.69 -5.75 0.48
N GLU A 10 4.84 -5.77 -0.54
CA GLU A 10 5.15 -5.24 -1.85
C GLU A 10 4.10 -4.25 -2.33
N ILE A 11 4.57 -3.30 -3.13
CA ILE A 11 3.78 -2.36 -3.89
C ILE A 11 4.22 -2.52 -5.33
N VAL A 12 3.35 -3.08 -6.17
CA VAL A 12 3.67 -3.44 -7.54
C VAL A 12 2.75 -2.65 -8.48
N PRO A 13 3.28 -1.78 -9.34
CA PRO A 13 2.49 -1.11 -10.36
C PRO A 13 1.78 -2.11 -11.27
N HIS A 14 0.47 -1.93 -11.42
CA HIS A 14 -0.38 -2.72 -12.29
C HIS A 14 -0.36 -2.12 -13.70
N ALA A 15 0.04 -2.93 -14.68
CA ALA A 15 0.06 -2.51 -16.07
C ALA A 15 -1.36 -2.32 -16.61
N ASN A 16 -1.59 -1.22 -17.32
CA ASN A 16 -2.81 -1.01 -18.08
C ASN A 16 -2.84 -1.94 -19.32
N PRO A 17 -3.97 -2.03 -20.05
CA PRO A 17 -4.06 -2.86 -21.26
C PRO A 17 -3.05 -2.54 -22.37
N ASN A 18 -2.43 -1.36 -22.34
CA ASN A 18 -1.38 -0.96 -23.29
C ASN A 18 0.03 -1.36 -22.82
N GLY A 19 0.15 -1.94 -21.62
CA GLY A 19 1.41 -2.37 -21.02
C GLY A 19 2.10 -1.32 -20.15
N ASP A 20 1.53 -0.11 -20.01
CA ASP A 20 2.10 0.93 -19.16
C ASP A 20 1.65 0.74 -17.71
N ALA A 21 2.59 0.63 -16.78
CA ALA A 21 2.28 0.49 -15.35
C ALA A 21 2.37 1.81 -14.57
N VAL A 22 2.95 2.85 -15.18
CA VAL A 22 3.23 4.13 -14.54
C VAL A 22 2.99 5.26 -15.53
N HIS A 23 2.36 6.33 -15.07
CA HIS A 23 2.19 7.57 -15.81
C HIS A 23 3.03 8.68 -15.16
N PHE A 24 3.69 9.51 -15.96
CA PHE A 24 4.42 10.67 -15.48
C PHE A 24 3.80 11.96 -16.03
N SER A 25 3.41 12.85 -15.13
CA SER A 25 2.93 14.20 -15.46
C SER A 25 4.09 15.20 -15.36
N PRO A 26 4.66 15.68 -16.48
CA PRO A 26 5.76 16.65 -16.46
C PRO A 26 5.34 18.03 -15.94
N GLU A 27 4.07 18.41 -16.09
CA GLU A 27 3.53 19.70 -15.63
C GLU A 27 3.61 19.86 -14.11
N THR A 28 3.38 18.76 -13.40
CA THR A 28 3.38 18.71 -11.93
C THR A 28 4.59 17.98 -11.37
N ASN A 29 5.40 17.39 -12.25
CA ASN A 29 6.51 16.51 -11.93
C ASN A 29 6.08 15.36 -10.99
N THR A 30 4.97 14.71 -11.35
CA THR A 30 4.31 13.68 -10.54
C THR A 30 4.31 12.34 -11.26
N VAL A 31 4.77 11.31 -10.56
CA VAL A 31 4.62 9.91 -10.96
C VAL A 31 3.30 9.38 -10.41
N ILE A 32 2.49 8.76 -11.25
CA ILE A 32 1.18 8.23 -10.92
C ILE A 32 1.15 6.75 -11.27
N ALA A 33 0.78 5.90 -10.32
CA ALA A 33 0.71 4.47 -10.52
C ALA A 33 -0.54 3.87 -9.86
N HIS A 34 -1.25 3.01 -10.59
CA HIS A 34 -2.20 2.06 -9.99
C HIS A 34 -1.38 0.87 -9.51
N CYS A 35 -1.49 0.51 -8.26
CA CYS A 35 -0.66 -0.51 -7.64
C CYS A 35 -1.52 -1.59 -6.99
N ASN A 36 -1.06 -2.84 -7.13
CA ASN A 36 -1.41 -3.89 -6.19
C ASN A 36 -0.48 -3.79 -4.99
N MET A 37 -1.03 -3.93 -3.79
CA MET A 37 -0.31 -3.75 -2.54
C MET A 37 -0.63 -4.89 -1.59
N GLY A 38 0.35 -5.32 -0.80
CA GLY A 38 0.12 -6.28 0.28
C GLY A 38 1.22 -7.31 0.40
N GLY A 39 0.91 -8.39 1.09
CA GLY A 39 1.82 -9.50 1.29
C GLY A 39 1.41 -10.39 2.46
N LYS A 40 2.32 -11.27 2.83
CA LYS A 40 2.14 -12.31 3.83
C LYS A 40 2.15 -11.71 5.24
N ILE A 41 1.21 -12.12 6.07
CA ILE A 41 1.11 -11.67 7.46
C ILE A 41 2.23 -12.29 8.31
N ASN A 42 2.90 -11.45 9.10
CA ASN A 42 3.94 -11.86 10.04
C ASN A 42 3.34 -12.42 11.33
N ALA A 43 3.19 -13.74 11.39
CA ALA A 43 2.69 -14.45 12.58
C ALA A 43 3.56 -14.28 13.84
N ALA A 44 4.82 -13.86 13.71
CA ALA A 44 5.71 -13.63 14.85
C ALA A 44 5.44 -12.28 15.56
N SER A 45 4.69 -11.37 14.93
CA SER A 45 4.28 -10.11 15.55
C SER A 45 2.97 -10.29 16.33
N GLU A 46 2.75 -9.51 17.39
CA GLU A 46 1.51 -9.59 18.17
C GLU A 46 0.27 -9.30 17.30
N MET A 47 0.36 -8.31 16.40
CA MET A 47 -0.73 -7.95 15.49
C MET A 47 -0.95 -9.01 14.41
N GLY A 48 0.11 -9.53 13.81
CA GLY A 48 -0.01 -10.57 12.80
C GLY A 48 -0.50 -11.90 13.36
N ALA A 49 -0.15 -12.24 14.61
CA ALA A 49 -0.71 -13.41 15.29
C ALA A 49 -2.23 -13.31 15.45
N LYS A 50 -2.78 -12.12 15.72
CA LYS A 50 -4.23 -11.88 15.79
C LYS A 50 -4.92 -12.10 14.43
N LEU A 51 -4.30 -11.62 13.35
CA LEU A 51 -4.81 -11.83 11.98
C LEU A 51 -4.74 -13.29 11.55
N VAL A 52 -3.65 -14.00 11.86
CA VAL A 52 -3.55 -15.43 11.56
C VAL A 52 -4.57 -16.24 12.39
N ALA A 53 -4.82 -15.85 13.63
CA ALA A 53 -5.87 -16.45 14.46
C ALA A 53 -7.28 -16.18 13.91
N SER A 54 -7.48 -15.13 13.12
CA SER A 54 -8.71 -14.86 12.35
C SER A 54 -8.65 -15.42 10.92
N GLU A 55 -7.76 -16.37 10.66
CA GLU A 55 -7.54 -17.04 9.36
C GLU A 55 -7.01 -16.13 8.23
N LEU A 56 -6.60 -14.90 8.54
CA LEU A 56 -5.98 -13.98 7.58
C LEU A 56 -4.45 -14.17 7.60
N THR A 57 -3.96 -14.95 6.63
CA THR A 57 -2.52 -15.28 6.48
C THR A 57 -1.81 -14.45 5.40
N GLU A 58 -2.57 -13.83 4.50
CA GLU A 58 -2.12 -12.90 3.48
C GLU A 58 -3.16 -11.79 3.36
N TRP A 59 -2.71 -10.56 3.08
CA TRP A 59 -3.61 -9.46 2.79
C TRP A 59 -3.17 -8.73 1.52
N ARG A 60 -4.15 -8.45 0.66
CA ARG A 60 -3.97 -7.78 -0.64
C ARG A 60 -5.01 -6.69 -0.81
N THR A 61 -4.58 -5.57 -1.36
CA THR A 61 -5.41 -4.41 -1.71
C THR A 61 -4.89 -3.77 -3.00
N GLU A 62 -5.60 -2.76 -3.48
CA GLU A 62 -5.17 -1.89 -4.55
C GLU A 62 -5.18 -0.43 -4.12
N GLY A 63 -4.39 0.38 -4.80
CA GLY A 63 -4.39 1.83 -4.59
C GLY A 63 -3.77 2.62 -5.74
N ILE A 64 -4.06 3.91 -5.76
CA ILE A 64 -3.45 4.87 -6.68
C ILE A 64 -2.44 5.71 -5.90
N LEU A 65 -1.19 5.67 -6.32
CA LEU A 65 -0.11 6.50 -5.78
C LEU A 65 0.13 7.72 -6.66
N PHE A 66 0.28 8.87 -6.03
CA PHE A 66 0.77 10.12 -6.62
C PHE A 66 2.04 10.52 -5.89
N VAL A 67 3.18 10.45 -6.58
CA VAL A 67 4.49 10.76 -6.03
C VAL A 67 5.04 11.99 -6.74
N ARG A 68 4.99 13.14 -6.07
CA ARG A 68 5.55 14.38 -6.61
C ARG A 68 7.05 14.44 -6.32
N MET A 69 7.83 14.74 -7.35
CA MET A 69 9.29 14.77 -7.30
C MET A 69 9.81 16.22 -7.28
N THR A 70 11.05 16.42 -6.84
CA THR A 70 11.82 17.66 -7.11
C THR A 70 12.04 17.83 -8.61
N PRO A 71 12.17 19.08 -9.13
CA PRO A 71 12.31 19.32 -10.57
C PRO A 71 13.45 18.55 -11.27
N ASP A 72 14.50 18.17 -10.53
CA ASP A 72 15.61 17.34 -11.02
C ASP A 72 15.34 15.82 -10.99
N GLY A 73 14.16 15.40 -10.51
CA GLY A 73 13.70 14.03 -10.39
C GLY A 73 14.39 13.22 -9.28
N ARG A 74 15.18 13.84 -8.40
CA ARG A 74 16.05 13.11 -7.46
C ARG A 74 15.44 12.83 -6.10
N GLN A 75 14.41 13.57 -5.69
CA GLN A 75 13.81 13.44 -4.37
C GLN A 75 12.29 13.46 -4.46
N VAL A 76 11.63 12.69 -3.59
CA VAL A 76 10.19 12.77 -3.36
C VAL A 76 9.90 13.95 -2.44
N VAL A 77 8.96 14.81 -2.84
CA VAL A 77 8.54 15.98 -2.04
C VAL A 77 7.14 15.83 -1.48
N GLU A 78 6.32 14.95 -2.05
CA GLU A 78 4.97 14.66 -1.58
C GLU A 78 4.54 13.29 -2.08
N VAL A 79 3.83 12.56 -1.23
CA VAL A 79 3.11 11.34 -1.59
C VAL A 79 1.65 11.52 -1.21
N ARG A 80 0.75 11.24 -2.15
CA ARG A 80 -0.68 11.04 -1.87
C ARG A 80 -1.07 9.65 -2.32
N GLU A 81 -1.90 8.99 -1.52
CA GLU A 81 -2.39 7.66 -1.84
C GLU A 81 -3.90 7.60 -1.68
N PHE A 82 -4.54 6.82 -2.56
CA PHE A 82 -5.93 6.43 -2.43
C PHE A 82 -5.96 4.90 -2.44
N VAL A 83 -6.36 4.31 -1.32
CA VAL A 83 -6.39 2.85 -1.13
C VAL A 83 -7.85 2.39 -1.10
N ASP A 84 -8.12 1.14 -1.50
CA ASP A 84 -9.41 0.51 -1.26
C ASP A 84 -9.71 0.47 0.26
N SER A 85 -10.60 1.36 0.69
CA SER A 85 -10.96 1.52 2.10
C SER A 85 -11.67 0.30 2.67
N ALA A 86 -12.44 -0.44 1.86
CA ALA A 86 -13.13 -1.65 2.32
C ALA A 86 -12.11 -2.75 2.66
N LYS A 87 -11.02 -2.82 1.91
CA LYS A 87 -9.89 -3.72 2.20
C LYS A 87 -9.06 -3.27 3.40
N ALA A 88 -8.86 -1.98 3.60
CA ALA A 88 -8.24 -1.47 4.82
C ALA A 88 -9.08 -1.74 6.08
N GLU A 89 -10.41 -1.65 5.98
CA GLU A 89 -11.35 -1.97 7.05
C GLU A 89 -11.34 -3.45 7.46
N GLU A 90 -10.94 -4.36 6.56
CA GLU A 90 -10.73 -5.78 6.89
C GLU A 90 -9.69 -5.97 8.00
N LEU A 91 -8.55 -5.27 7.90
CA LEU A 91 -7.49 -5.30 8.92
C LEU A 91 -7.97 -4.64 10.22
N GLN A 92 -8.68 -3.50 10.12
CA GLN A 92 -9.18 -2.77 11.29
C GLN A 92 -10.21 -3.59 12.09
N ARG A 93 -11.05 -4.38 11.42
CA ARG A 93 -12.04 -5.24 12.10
C ARG A 93 -11.39 -6.27 13.02
N VAL A 94 -10.22 -6.78 12.65
CA VAL A 94 -9.51 -7.79 13.45
C VAL A 94 -8.60 -7.15 14.49
N LEU A 95 -7.92 -6.05 14.12
CA LEU A 95 -6.93 -5.40 14.99
C LEU A 95 -7.57 -4.43 16.00
N GLY A 96 -8.74 -3.88 15.69
CA GLY A 96 -9.43 -2.83 16.46
C GLY A 96 -9.23 -1.43 15.88
N GLU A 97 -10.14 -0.51 16.23
CA GLU A 97 -10.11 0.88 15.75
C GLU A 97 -8.85 1.63 16.23
N GLY A 98 -8.22 2.41 15.33
CA GLY A 98 -7.11 3.32 15.65
C GLY A 98 -5.69 2.77 15.44
N ILE A 99 -5.52 1.49 15.12
CA ILE A 99 -4.19 0.87 14.89
C ILE A 99 -3.59 1.22 13.51
N MET A 100 -4.43 1.62 12.55
CA MET A 100 -4.04 1.97 11.17
C MET A 100 -4.05 3.48 10.90
N ARG A 101 -4.08 4.33 11.94
CA ARG A 101 -4.01 5.79 11.81
C ARG A 101 -2.61 6.26 12.18
N ASP A 102 -1.72 6.32 11.19
CA ASP A 102 -0.48 7.12 11.22
C ASP A 102 -0.54 8.12 10.07
#